data_AF-A0A539DTN7-F1
#
_entry.id   AF-A0A539DTN7-F1
#
_cell.length_a   1.000
_cell.length_b   1.000
_cell.length_c   1.000
_cell.angle_alpha   90.00
_cell.angle_beta   90.00
_cell.angle_gamma   90.00
#
_symmetry.space_group_name_H-M   'P 1'
#
loop_
_entity.id
_entity.type
_entity.pdbx_description
1 polymer ?
#
loop_
_entity_poly.entity_id
_entity_poly.type
_entity_poly.pdbx_seq_one_letter_code
_entity_poly.pdbx_strand_id
1 'polypeptide(L)' 'MADHPVLERFSPAVRAWFASSFPEPTPPQVHGWPHIVDGRHTLICAPTGSGKTLTAFMTSIDRLCTPQPHVAPLDP' A
#
# COMPACT_ATOMS: atom_id res chain seq x y z
N MET A 1 -14.18 -4.37 8.01
CA MET A 1 -14.51 -4.95 6.69
C MET A 1 -13.56 -4.40 5.64
N ALA A 2 -13.27 -5.12 4.56
CA ALA A 2 -12.32 -4.73 3.50
C ALA A 2 -12.73 -3.50 2.66
N ASP A 3 -13.70 -2.72 3.15
CA ASP A 3 -14.18 -1.45 2.60
C ASP A 3 -13.62 -0.25 3.38
N HIS A 4 -12.47 -0.44 4.04
CA HIS A 4 -11.85 0.61 4.85
C HIS A 4 -11.24 1.69 3.93
N PRO A 5 -11.48 3.00 4.18
CA PRO A 5 -11.07 4.09 3.28
C PRO A 5 -9.56 4.15 3.02
N VAL A 6 -8.73 3.63 3.94
CA VAL A 6 -7.27 3.52 3.71
C VAL A 6 -6.92 2.72 2.44
N LEU A 7 -7.76 1.78 2.02
CA LEU A 7 -7.54 0.99 0.82
C LEU A 7 -7.78 1.80 -0.47
N GLU A 8 -8.41 2.97 -0.37
CA GLU A 8 -8.58 3.90 -1.49
C GLU A 8 -7.26 4.47 -2.00
N ARG A 9 -6.21 4.40 -1.18
CA ARG A 9 -4.84 4.85 -1.49
C ARG A 9 -4.10 3.91 -2.44
N PHE A 10 -4.66 2.73 -2.73
CA PHE A 10 -4.07 1.72 -3.60
C PHE A 10 -4.88 1.55 -4.90
N SER A 11 -4.20 1.03 -5.92
CA SER A 11 -4.82 0.70 -7.21
C SER A 11 -6.00 -0.27 -7.04
N PRO A 12 -6.97 -0.26 -7.97
CA PRO A 12 -8.11 -1.18 -7.93
C PRO A 12 -7.71 -2.65 -7.83
N ALA A 13 -6.63 -3.05 -8.50
CA ALA A 13 -6.14 -4.43 -8.50
C ALA A 13 -5.64 -4.86 -7.12
N VAL A 14 -4.80 -4.04 -6.47
CA VAL A 14 -4.30 -4.32 -5.12
C VAL A 14 -5.41 -4.27 -4.09
N ARG A 15 -6.37 -3.35 -4.22
CA ARG A 15 -7.55 -3.28 -3.35
C ARG A 15 -8.39 -4.56 -3.43
N ALA A 16 -8.69 -5.03 -4.65
CA ALA A 16 -9.46 -6.25 -4.86
C ALA A 16 -8.74 -7.48 -4.30
N TRP A 17 -7.43 -7.57 -4.50
CA TRP A 17 -6.61 -8.63 -3.91
C TRP A 17 -6.61 -8.60 -2.38
N PHE A 18 -6.48 -7.42 -1.77
CA PHE A 18 -6.51 -7.30 -0.32
C PHE A 18 -7.86 -7.77 0.23
N ALA A 19 -8.96 -7.33 -0.38
CA ALA A 19 -10.32 -7.67 0.04
C ALA A 19 -10.66 -9.16 -0.12
N SER A 20 -10.05 -9.86 -1.07
CA SER A 20 -10.23 -11.31 -1.21
C SER A 20 -9.34 -12.12 -0.26
N SER A 21 -8.26 -11.53 0.25
CA SER A 21 -7.26 -12.21 1.08
C SER A 21 -7.45 -11.97 2.59
N PHE A 22 -7.98 -10.81 2.98
CA PHE A 22 -8.07 -10.37 4.37
C PHE A 22 -9.44 -9.74 4.69
N PRO A 23 -9.94 -9.91 5.93
CA PRO A 23 -11.23 -9.35 6.32
C PRO A 23 -11.20 -7.82 6.49
N GLU A 24 -10.08 -7.26 6.92
CA GLU A 24 -9.87 -5.81 7.09
C GLU A 24 -8.40 -5.43 7.32
N PRO A 25 -8.03 -4.15 7.12
CA PRO A 25 -6.70 -3.64 7.45
C PRO A 25 -6.41 -3.68 8.94
N THR A 26 -5.17 -4.02 9.30
CA THR A 26 -4.69 -4.02 10.69
C THR A 26 -4.25 -2.62 11.13
N PRO A 27 -4.14 -2.33 12.45
CA PRO A 27 -3.69 -1.02 12.93
C PRO A 27 -2.37 -0.48 12.33
N PRO A 28 -1.27 -1.26 12.20
CA PRO A 28 -0.07 -0.75 11.54
C PRO A 28 -0.32 -0.40 10.07
N GLN A 29 -1.20 -1.12 9.37
CA GLN A 29 -1.54 -0.84 7.98
C GLN A 29 -2.32 0.47 7.85
N VAL A 30 -3.36 0.65 8.68
CA VAL A 30 -4.18 1.87 8.72
C VAL A 30 -3.33 3.11 9.00
N HIS A 31 -2.41 3.02 9.97
CA HIS A 31 -1.56 4.15 10.34
C HIS A 31 -0.34 4.33 9.43
N GLY A 32 0.21 3.25 8.88
CA GLY A 32 1.46 3.29 8.12
C GLY A 32 1.27 3.68 6.65
N TRP A 33 0.25 3.14 5.99
CA TRP A 33 0.07 3.32 4.55
C TRP A 33 -0.09 4.76 4.10
N PRO A 34 -0.86 5.65 4.78
CA PRO A 34 -0.94 7.05 4.38
C PRO A 34 0.44 7.69 4.25
N HIS A 35 1.36 7.38 5.17
CA HIS A 35 2.72 7.92 5.20
C HIS A 35 3.62 7.31 4.12
N ILE A 36 3.59 5.99 3.96
CA ILE A 36 4.43 5.28 2.99
C ILE A 36 4.02 5.61 1.56
N VAL A 37 2.72 5.71 1.28
CA VAL A 37 2.19 6.13 -0.03
C VAL A 37 2.66 7.52 -0.40
N ASP A 38 2.65 8.46 0.56
CA ASP A 38 3.18 9.83 0.40
C ASP A 38 4.71 9.89 0.25
N GLY A 39 5.40 8.74 0.26
CA GLY A 39 6.87 8.68 0.13
C GLY A 39 7.63 9.05 1.40
N ARG A 40 6.97 9.14 2.55
CA ARG A 40 7.62 9.50 3.82
C ARG A 40 8.32 8.29 4.44
N HIS A 41 9.55 8.50 4.93
CA HIS A 41 10.24 7.52 5.77
C HIS A 41 9.38 7.23 7.00
N THR A 42 9.03 5.95 7.19
CA THR A 42 8.05 5.53 8.20
C THR A 42 8.62 4.36 9.01
N LEU A 43 8.76 4.54 10.32
CA LEU A 43 9.10 3.48 11.26
C LEU A 43 7.81 2.91 11.85
N ILE A 44 7.63 1.59 11.76
CA ILE A 44 6.45 0.91 12.31
C ILE A 44 6.85 0.04 13.49
N CYS A 45 6.38 0.42 14.67
CA CYS A 45 6.54 -0.33 15.91
C CYS A 45 5.21 -1.03 16.26
N ALA A 46 5.15 -2.34 16.01
CA ALA A 46 3.99 -3.17 16.31
C ALA A 46 4.44 -4.60 16.71
N PRO A 47 3.63 -5.35 17.47
CA PRO A 47 3.91 -6.74 17.80
C PRO A 47 4.13 -7.65 16.58
N THR A 48 4.65 -8.85 16.81
CA THR A 48 4.65 -9.91 15.81
C THR A 48 3.21 -10.30 15.45
N GLY A 49 2.99 -10.81 14.23
CA GLY A 49 1.65 -11.15 13.75
C GLY A 49 0.75 -9.98 13.38
N SER A 50 1.11 -8.72 13.67
CA SER A 50 0.25 -7.55 13.39
C SER A 50 0.18 -7.10 11.92
N GLY A 51 0.83 -7.81 10.99
CA GLY A 51 0.80 -7.44 9.56
C GLY A 51 1.77 -6.32 9.14
N LYS A 52 2.80 -6.02 9.96
CA LYS A 52 3.82 -4.99 9.66
C LYS A 52 4.60 -5.23 8.35
N THR A 53 4.81 -6.48 7.97
CA THR A 53 5.45 -6.82 6.69
C THR A 53 4.61 -6.36 5.52
N LEU A 54 3.32 -6.73 5.48
CA LEU A 54 2.42 -6.27 4.43
C LEU A 54 2.28 -4.74 4.45
N THR A 55 2.32 -4.12 5.64
CA THR A 55 2.33 -2.66 5.75
C THR A 55 3.50 -2.04 4.98
N ALA A 56 4.72 -2.57 5.17
CA ALA A 56 5.92 -2.05 4.54
C ALA A 56 5.99 -2.32 3.03
N PHE A 57 5.46 -3.46 2.55
CA PHE A 57 5.65 -3.91 1.17
C PHE A 57 4.48 -3.61 0.22
N MET A 58 3.25 -3.44 0.72
CA MET A 58 2.08 -3.31 -0.16
C MET A 58 2.16 -2.11 -1.11
N THR A 59 2.71 -0.97 -0.65
CA THR A 59 2.93 0.21 -1.51
C THR A 59 3.93 -0.08 -2.64
N SER A 60 4.97 -0.87 -2.39
CA SER A 60 5.93 -1.26 -3.43
C SER A 60 5.29 -2.16 -4.47
N ILE A 61 4.46 -3.12 -4.03
CA ILE A 61 3.70 -4.01 -4.93
C ILE A 61 2.74 -3.17 -5.79
N ASP A 62 2.00 -2.24 -5.19
CA ASP A 62 1.06 -1.38 -5.91
C ASP A 62 1.73 -0.55 -7.01
N ARG A 63 2.93 -0.01 -6.74
CA ARG A 63 3.73 0.71 -7.73
C ARG A 63 4.23 -0.18 -8.88
N LEU A 64 4.54 -1.45 -8.61
CA LEU A 64 4.95 -2.41 -9.63
C LEU A 64 3.76 -2.87 -10.50
N CYS A 65 2.57 -2.95 -9.92
CA CYS A 65 1.35 -3.32 -10.63
C CYS A 65 0.71 -2.15 -11.38
N THR A 66 1.06 -0.91 -11.04
CA THR A 66 0.52 0.29 -11.68
C THR A 66 1.45 0.74 -12.81
N PRO A 67 0.95 0.92 -14.04
CA PRO A 67 1.74 1.46 -15.14
C PRO A 67 2.40 2.78 -14.72
N GLN A 68 3.72 2.82 -14.78
CA GLN A 68 4.45 4.07 -14.58
C GLN A 68 4.25 4.92 -15.84
N PRO A 69 3.95 6.22 -15.72
CA PRO A 69 3.92 7.10 -16.88
C PRO A 69 5.28 6.99 -17.58
N HIS A 70 5.26 6.57 -18.85
CA HIS A 70 6.46 6.54 -19.66
C HIS A 70 6.93 7.98 -19.84
N VAL A 71 8.02 8.36 -19.17
CA VAL A 71 8.69 9.63 -19.46
C VAL A 71 9.32 9.47 -20.84
N ALA A 72 8.75 10.16 -21.84
CA ALA A 72 9.38 10.24 -23.16
C ALA A 72 10.82 10.75 -22.98
N PRO A 73 11.81 10.20 -23.71
CA PRO A 73 13.16 10.75 -23.70
C PRO A 73 13.10 12.25 -23.94
N LEU A 74 13.90 13.03 -23.20
CA LEU A 74 14.09 14.44 -23.51
C LEU A 74 14.57 14.52 -24.97
N ASP A 75 13.81 15.20 -25.83
CA ASP A 75 14.25 15.49 -27.19
C ASP A 75 15.61 16.22 -27.12
N PRO A 76 16.56 15.90 -28.01
CA PRO A 76 17.93 16.44 -27.98
C PRO A 76 18.00 17.95 -28.20
#